data_AF-E2C349-F1
#
_entry.id   AF-E2C349-F1
#
_cell.length_a   1.000
_cell.length_b   1.000
_cell.length_c   1.000
_cell.angle_alpha   90.00
_cell.angle_beta   90.00
_cell.angle_gamma   90.00
#
_symmetry.space_group_name_H-M   'P 1'
#
loop_
_entity.id
_entity.type
_entity.pdbx_description
1 polymer ?
#
loop_
_entity_poly.entity_id
_entity_poly.type
_entity_poly.pdbx_seq_one_letter_code
_entity_poly.pdbx_strand_id
1 'polypeptide(L)'
;VVHFDATGSVVRKPYNIYCKRIMYYALVMKKGESIISIAEMITSEHDILSISILLKRKWPFFKVVVVDWSWALINSLMNEWNRCNIREYLERIYSSLDKGTPIEDTLLIVHTCCAHFMKRVSSYIQKKFPKCIEIKTFLLECVAIMLMSTQFILLDEIFEEFITILLKPEEEKSQINIIRLNQLRIKAGISDRTDFEENREDEEEEEEEKKEDENQDFEYENVFINKKNEGRIFNASPFFRRYNYKYVHLKERIQESDNITNKYYNPEIAEYITYKLMPFVPMWSSILLSQIVPNVARLSNAYVESYFNVVKKDILQGQVNLKIGRFI
;
A
#
# COMPACT_ATOMS: atom_id res chain seq x y z
N VAL A 1 8.80 1.68 -15.31
CA VAL A 1 8.27 1.11 -14.06
C VAL A 1 8.87 -0.28 -13.90
N VAL A 2 9.35 -0.62 -12.71
CA VAL A 2 9.80 -1.97 -12.35
C VAL A 2 8.94 -2.51 -11.22
N HIS A 3 8.85 -3.84 -11.10
CA HIS A 3 8.04 -4.52 -10.09
C HIS A 3 8.96 -5.44 -9.30
N PHE A 4 8.93 -5.33 -7.98
CA PHE A 4 9.84 -6.06 -7.11
C PHE A 4 9.06 -6.72 -5.98
N ASP A 5 9.14 -8.04 -5.94
CA ASP A 5 8.42 -8.85 -4.97
C ASP A 5 9.15 -10.17 -4.71
N ALA A 6 8.66 -10.94 -3.74
CA ALA A 6 9.18 -12.23 -3.37
C ALA A 6 8.08 -13.27 -3.18
N THR A 7 8.38 -14.52 -3.50
CA THR A 7 7.49 -15.65 -3.24
C THR A 7 8.22 -16.78 -2.51
N GLY A 8 7.53 -17.40 -1.54
CA GLY A 8 8.03 -18.57 -0.80
C GLY A 8 7.68 -19.92 -1.43
N SER A 9 6.87 -19.92 -2.49
CA SER A 9 6.22 -21.12 -3.06
C SER A 9 7.08 -21.89 -4.07
N VAL A 10 8.24 -21.35 -4.45
CA VAL A 10 9.08 -21.92 -5.52
C VAL A 10 10.10 -22.90 -4.95
N VAL A 11 10.74 -22.56 -3.84
CA VAL A 11 11.81 -23.34 -3.22
C VAL A 11 11.40 -23.77 -1.82
N ARG A 12 11.45 -25.08 -1.55
CA ARG A 12 11.14 -25.58 -0.21
C ARG A 12 12.25 -25.30 0.78
N LYS A 13 11.86 -25.12 2.04
CA LYS A 13 12.77 -25.07 3.18
C LYS A 13 13.67 -26.32 3.25
N PRO A 14 14.99 -26.16 3.40
CA PRO A 14 15.90 -27.29 3.62
C PRO A 14 15.65 -27.97 4.97
N TYR A 15 15.82 -29.28 5.02
CA TYR A 15 15.75 -30.02 6.29
C TYR A 15 16.86 -29.58 7.24
N ASN A 16 16.53 -29.48 8.54
CA ASN A 16 17.46 -29.14 9.62
C ASN A 16 18.16 -27.78 9.52
N ILE A 17 17.63 -26.87 8.69
CA ILE A 17 18.06 -25.47 8.68
C ILE A 17 17.02 -24.63 9.41
N TYR A 18 17.48 -23.85 10.39
CA TYR A 18 16.64 -22.89 11.09
C TYR A 18 16.44 -21.65 10.21
N CYS A 19 15.42 -21.69 9.36
CA CYS A 19 14.89 -20.53 8.64
C CYS A 19 13.36 -20.63 8.58
N LYS A 20 12.64 -19.50 8.49
CA LYS A 20 11.17 -19.52 8.37
C LYS A 20 10.77 -20.13 7.03
N ARG A 21 11.29 -19.56 5.94
CA ARG A 21 11.07 -20.00 4.56
C ARG A 21 12.24 -19.59 3.66
N ILE A 22 12.27 -20.14 2.45
CA ILE A 22 13.16 -19.67 1.39
C ILE A 22 12.36 -18.77 0.47
N MET A 23 12.80 -17.53 0.32
CA MET A 23 12.18 -16.53 -0.53
C MET A 23 12.92 -16.44 -1.85
N TYR A 24 12.16 -16.52 -2.94
CA TYR A 24 12.63 -16.21 -4.27
C TYR A 24 12.11 -14.82 -4.66
N TYR A 25 13.05 -13.87 -4.73
CA TYR A 25 12.82 -12.49 -5.13
C TYR A 25 12.99 -12.35 -6.64
N ALA A 26 12.12 -11.57 -7.27
CA ALA A 26 12.26 -11.18 -8.67
C ALA A 26 12.01 -9.67 -8.83
N LEU A 27 12.96 -9.00 -9.49
CA LEU A 27 12.81 -7.65 -10.01
C LEU A 27 12.54 -7.75 -11.51
N VAL A 28 11.35 -7.34 -11.93
CA VAL A 28 10.90 -7.51 -13.33
C VAL A 28 10.48 -6.18 -13.94
N MET A 29 10.45 -6.14 -15.27
CA MET A 29 9.84 -5.05 -16.03
C MET A 29 9.00 -5.57 -17.19
N LYS A 30 7.92 -4.86 -17.50
CA LYS A 30 7.20 -5.05 -18.76
C LYS A 30 7.88 -4.27 -19.87
N LYS A 31 8.13 -4.93 -21.00
CA LYS A 31 8.63 -4.33 -22.25
C LYS A 31 7.79 -4.84 -23.42
N GLY A 32 6.90 -4.00 -23.95
CA GLY A 32 5.89 -4.44 -24.91
C GLY A 32 4.96 -5.46 -24.24
N GLU A 33 4.74 -6.60 -24.91
CA GLU A 33 3.93 -7.70 -24.37
C GLU A 33 4.73 -8.68 -23.49
N SER A 34 6.04 -8.49 -23.37
CA SER A 34 6.90 -9.40 -22.60
C SER A 34 7.18 -8.88 -21.20
N ILE A 35 7.25 -9.81 -20.25
CA ILE A 35 7.76 -9.56 -18.89
C ILE A 35 9.19 -10.08 -18.86
N ILE A 36 10.12 -9.22 -18.48
CA ILE A 36 11.55 -9.51 -18.46
C ILE A 36 12.03 -9.45 -17.02
N SER A 37 12.66 -10.53 -16.56
CA SER A 37 13.40 -10.52 -15.31
C SER A 37 14.69 -9.72 -15.46
N ILE A 38 14.86 -8.72 -14.61
CA ILE A 38 16.06 -7.90 -14.54
C ILE A 38 17.04 -8.54 -13.55
N ALA A 39 16.52 -9.08 -12.45
CA ALA A 39 17.32 -9.80 -11.47
C ALA A 39 16.48 -10.66 -10.55
N GLU A 40 17.13 -11.69 -10.04
CA GLU A 40 16.55 -12.68 -9.14
C GLU A 40 17.49 -12.93 -7.97
N MET A 41 16.92 -13.30 -6.83
CA MET A 41 17.68 -13.68 -5.65
C MET A 41 16.91 -14.75 -4.88
N ILE A 42 17.62 -15.78 -4.42
CA ILE A 42 17.10 -16.74 -3.46
C ILE A 42 17.78 -16.45 -2.12
N THR A 43 17.00 -16.36 -1.05
CA THR A 43 17.54 -16.17 0.29
C THR A 43 16.62 -16.78 1.35
N SER A 44 17.17 -17.19 2.48
CA SER A 44 16.39 -17.56 3.68
C SER A 44 15.96 -16.37 4.52
N GLU A 45 16.48 -15.18 4.20
CA GLU A 45 16.32 -13.98 5.00
C GLU A 45 15.38 -12.96 4.34
N HIS A 46 14.44 -12.40 5.11
CA HIS A 46 13.57 -11.31 4.70
C HIS A 46 13.85 -10.06 5.55
N ASP A 47 15.03 -9.49 5.36
CA ASP A 47 15.50 -8.32 6.09
C ASP A 47 16.14 -7.28 5.16
N ILE A 48 16.36 -6.08 5.71
CA ILE A 48 16.87 -4.93 4.96
C ILE A 48 18.26 -5.21 4.37
N LEU A 49 19.16 -5.82 5.13
CA LEU A 49 20.55 -6.08 4.73
C LEU A 49 20.60 -7.07 3.58
N SER A 50 19.84 -8.16 3.70
CA SER A 50 19.77 -9.23 2.71
C SER A 50 19.23 -8.74 1.38
N ILE A 51 18.14 -7.96 1.40
CA ILE A 51 17.57 -7.34 0.20
C ILE A 51 18.51 -6.27 -0.38
N SER A 52 19.18 -5.49 0.48
CA SER A 52 20.16 -4.48 0.06
C SER A 52 21.32 -5.06 -0.75
N ILE A 53 21.74 -6.31 -0.50
CA ILE A 53 22.81 -6.95 -1.28
C ILE A 53 22.43 -7.04 -2.76
N LEU A 54 21.19 -7.42 -3.07
CA LEU A 54 20.68 -7.42 -4.43
C LEU A 54 20.69 -6.01 -5.01
N LEU A 55 20.15 -5.04 -4.27
CA LEU A 55 19.93 -3.67 -4.74
C LEU A 55 21.21 -2.83 -4.88
N LYS A 56 22.34 -3.23 -4.26
CA LYS A 56 23.66 -2.55 -4.40
C LYS A 56 24.33 -2.70 -5.76
N ARG A 57 23.82 -3.58 -6.62
CA ARG A 57 24.34 -3.76 -7.98
C ARG A 57 24.18 -2.48 -8.81
N LYS A 58 24.88 -2.38 -9.94
CA LYS A 58 24.69 -1.27 -10.88
C LYS A 58 23.39 -1.49 -11.65
N TRP A 59 22.44 -0.57 -11.49
CA TRP A 59 21.14 -0.63 -12.15
C TRP A 59 21.01 0.47 -13.21
N PRO A 60 20.21 0.23 -14.26
CA PRO A 60 19.75 1.33 -15.09
C PRO A 60 18.82 2.23 -14.27
N PHE A 61 18.60 3.45 -14.78
CA PHE A 61 17.78 4.43 -14.09
C PHE A 61 16.29 4.04 -14.16
N PHE A 62 15.64 3.94 -13.00
CA PHE A 62 14.21 3.67 -12.88
C PHE A 62 13.51 4.84 -12.16
N LYS A 63 12.37 5.30 -12.69
CA LYS A 63 11.56 6.35 -12.06
C LYS A 63 10.60 5.83 -10.99
N VAL A 64 10.08 4.60 -11.16
CA VAL A 64 9.07 4.01 -10.28
C VAL A 64 9.36 2.53 -10.08
N VAL A 65 9.31 2.10 -8.82
CA VAL A 65 9.26 0.69 -8.42
C VAL A 65 7.93 0.41 -7.73
N VAL A 66 7.32 -0.72 -8.07
CA VAL A 66 6.12 -1.24 -7.41
C VAL A 66 6.53 -2.38 -6.50
N VAL A 67 6.11 -2.30 -5.24
CA VAL A 67 6.40 -3.32 -4.22
C VAL A 67 5.16 -3.65 -3.41
N ASP A 68 5.17 -4.78 -2.72
CA ASP A 68 4.17 -5.05 -1.70
C ASP A 68 4.36 -4.15 -0.48
N TRP A 69 3.38 -4.15 0.43
CA TRP A 69 3.50 -3.45 1.70
C TRP A 69 4.43 -4.21 2.66
N SER A 70 5.69 -4.34 2.28
CA SER A 70 6.76 -4.96 3.04
C SER A 70 7.74 -3.89 3.48
N TRP A 71 7.92 -3.73 4.79
CA TRP A 71 8.85 -2.75 5.33
C TRP A 71 10.30 -3.09 4.99
N ALA A 72 10.64 -4.36 4.82
CA ALA A 72 11.97 -4.78 4.40
C ALA A 72 12.26 -4.29 2.97
N LEU A 73 11.35 -4.55 2.01
CA LEU A 73 11.48 -4.09 0.62
C LEU A 73 11.55 -2.55 0.54
N ILE A 74 10.60 -1.86 1.18
CA ILE A 74 10.51 -0.41 1.17
C ILE A 74 11.81 0.20 1.72
N ASN A 75 12.27 -0.21 2.91
CA ASN A 75 13.47 0.39 3.51
C ASN A 75 14.74 0.06 2.73
N SER A 76 14.87 -1.15 2.17
CA SER A 76 16.03 -1.47 1.31
C SER A 76 16.06 -0.60 0.06
N LEU A 77 14.92 -0.35 -0.58
CA LEU A 77 14.84 0.57 -1.73
C LEU A 77 15.17 2.01 -1.34
N MET A 78 14.65 2.48 -0.20
CA MET A 78 14.97 3.80 0.34
C MET A 78 16.49 3.95 0.56
N ASN A 79 17.11 2.96 1.22
CA ASN A 79 18.53 3.00 1.55
C ASN A 79 19.44 2.87 0.34
N GLU A 80 19.11 1.99 -0.63
CA GLU A 80 20.01 1.68 -1.73
C GLU A 80 19.80 2.54 -2.98
N TRP A 81 18.56 2.86 -3.33
CA TRP A 81 18.26 3.59 -4.55
C TRP A 81 17.99 5.07 -4.30
N ASN A 82 17.31 5.43 -3.21
CA ASN A 82 17.06 6.83 -2.85
C ASN A 82 18.12 7.43 -1.91
N ARG A 83 18.98 6.62 -1.28
CA ARG A 83 20.01 7.06 -0.34
C ARG A 83 19.46 7.94 0.80
N CYS A 84 18.26 7.61 1.27
CA CYS A 84 17.61 8.33 2.37
C CYS A 84 16.75 7.37 3.19
N ASN A 85 16.29 7.80 4.35
CA ASN A 85 15.26 7.06 5.10
C ASN A 85 13.84 7.47 4.66
N ILE A 86 12.83 6.72 5.11
CA ILE A 86 11.42 6.98 4.76
C ILE A 86 10.95 8.39 5.14
N ARG A 87 11.48 8.97 6.22
CA ARG A 87 11.08 10.32 6.67
C ARG A 87 11.56 11.37 5.68
N GLU A 88 12.84 11.34 5.36
CA GLU A 88 13.46 12.25 4.40
C GLU A 88 12.79 12.14 3.03
N TYR A 89 12.48 10.91 2.60
CA TYR A 89 11.72 10.65 1.38
C TYR A 89 10.34 11.35 1.38
N LEU A 90 9.56 11.18 2.44
CA LEU A 90 8.25 11.81 2.58
C LEU A 90 8.35 13.35 2.70
N GLU A 91 9.39 13.89 3.35
CA GLU A 91 9.63 15.34 3.44
C GLU A 91 9.98 15.96 2.07
N ARG A 92 10.79 15.28 1.26
CA ARG A 92 11.10 15.70 -0.12
C ARG A 92 9.85 15.70 -1.00
N ILE A 93 9.07 14.63 -0.96
CA ILE A 93 7.82 14.52 -1.70
C ILE A 93 6.83 15.61 -1.28
N TYR A 94 6.63 15.79 0.02
CA TYR A 94 5.68 16.77 0.51
C TYR A 94 6.06 18.19 0.07
N SER A 95 7.35 18.52 0.13
CA SER A 95 7.83 19.82 -0.37
C SER A 95 7.49 20.01 -1.85
N SER A 96 7.58 18.95 -2.65
CA SER A 96 7.18 18.99 -4.05
C SER A 96 5.68 19.21 -4.24
N LEU A 97 4.85 18.45 -3.54
CA LEU A 97 3.40 18.53 -3.68
C LEU A 97 2.80 19.83 -3.11
N ASP A 98 3.30 20.30 -1.96
CA ASP A 98 2.73 21.44 -1.22
C ASP A 98 3.34 22.78 -1.64
N LYS A 99 4.65 22.82 -1.94
CA LYS A 99 5.38 24.05 -2.31
C LYS A 99 5.67 24.16 -3.81
N GLY A 100 5.33 23.14 -4.60
CA GLY A 100 5.62 23.10 -6.03
C GLY A 100 7.11 22.95 -6.36
N THR A 101 7.94 22.47 -5.42
CA THR A 101 9.36 22.21 -5.74
C THR A 101 9.44 21.04 -6.74
N PRO A 102 10.22 21.12 -7.83
CA PRO A 102 10.36 20.01 -8.76
C PRO A 102 10.83 18.72 -8.05
N ILE A 103 10.24 17.58 -8.40
CA ILE A 103 10.75 16.28 -7.95
C ILE A 103 12.13 16.08 -8.58
N GLU A 104 13.14 15.78 -7.76
CA GLU A 104 14.48 15.47 -8.24
C GLU A 104 14.45 14.35 -9.27
N ASP A 105 15.14 14.56 -10.40
CA ASP A 105 15.15 13.56 -11.46
C ASP A 105 15.72 12.21 -11.02
N THR A 106 16.56 12.20 -9.99
CA THR A 106 17.19 11.00 -9.43
C THR A 106 16.32 10.27 -8.40
N LEU A 107 15.21 10.86 -7.96
CA LEU A 107 14.36 10.26 -6.94
C LEU A 107 13.54 9.10 -7.56
N LEU A 108 13.74 7.90 -7.02
CA LEU A 108 12.90 6.76 -7.31
C LEU A 108 11.62 6.87 -6.48
N ILE A 109 10.47 6.82 -7.15
CA ILE A 109 9.19 6.66 -6.45
C ILE A 109 8.97 5.20 -6.11
N VAL A 110 8.84 4.94 -4.81
CA VAL A 110 8.38 3.65 -4.30
C VAL A 110 6.87 3.71 -4.14
N HIS A 111 6.19 2.93 -4.98
CA HIS A 111 4.74 2.81 -4.99
C HIS A 111 4.35 1.42 -4.46
N THR A 112 3.40 1.34 -3.55
CA THR A 112 2.91 0.06 -3.03
C THR A 112 1.84 -0.51 -3.97
N CYS A 113 1.82 -1.83 -4.17
CA CYS A 113 0.83 -2.50 -5.00
C CYS A 113 -0.59 -2.12 -4.55
N CYS A 114 -1.38 -1.55 -5.47
CA CYS A 114 -2.73 -1.09 -5.15
C CYS A 114 -3.66 -2.25 -4.73
N ALA A 115 -3.50 -3.42 -5.32
CA ALA A 115 -4.31 -4.60 -5.01
C ALA A 115 -4.02 -5.09 -3.57
N HIS A 116 -2.74 -5.23 -3.22
CA HIS A 116 -2.33 -5.63 -1.87
C HIS A 116 -2.67 -4.57 -0.83
N PHE A 117 -2.55 -3.28 -1.15
CA PHE A 117 -3.02 -2.20 -0.28
C PHE A 117 -4.52 -2.32 0.01
N MET A 118 -5.36 -2.49 -1.02
CA MET A 118 -6.80 -2.63 -0.85
C MET A 118 -7.18 -3.92 -0.11
N LYS A 119 -6.50 -5.05 -0.38
CA LYS A 119 -6.65 -6.31 0.38
C LYS A 119 -6.31 -6.10 1.85
N ARG A 120 -5.22 -5.39 2.16
CA ARG A 120 -4.83 -5.04 3.54
C ARG A 120 -5.89 -4.22 4.26
N VAL A 121 -6.41 -3.16 3.63
CA VAL A 121 -7.47 -2.32 4.21
C VAL A 121 -8.73 -3.16 4.45
N SER A 122 -9.14 -3.96 3.46
CA SER A 122 -10.27 -4.88 3.53
C SER A 122 -10.13 -5.87 4.70
N SER A 123 -8.98 -6.52 4.83
CA SER A 123 -8.65 -7.44 5.91
C SER A 123 -8.63 -6.76 7.27
N TYR A 124 -8.08 -5.55 7.37
CA TYR A 124 -8.06 -4.79 8.63
C TYR A 124 -9.49 -4.46 9.08
N ILE A 125 -10.33 -3.95 8.17
CA ILE A 125 -11.73 -3.63 8.47
C ILE A 125 -12.47 -4.88 8.95
N GLN A 126 -12.31 -6.00 8.24
CA GLN A 126 -12.97 -7.26 8.59
C GLN A 126 -12.52 -7.81 9.96
N LYS A 127 -11.21 -7.78 10.24
CA LYS A 127 -10.64 -8.31 11.49
C LYS A 127 -10.92 -7.42 12.71
N LYS A 128 -10.86 -6.08 12.55
CA LYS A 128 -10.98 -5.13 13.67
C LYS A 128 -12.38 -4.56 13.85
N PHE A 129 -13.16 -4.47 12.78
CA PHE A 129 -14.51 -3.90 12.79
C PHE A 129 -15.52 -4.87 12.19
N PRO A 130 -15.70 -6.08 12.76
CA PRO A 130 -16.59 -7.10 12.20
C PRO A 130 -18.05 -6.63 12.07
N LYS A 131 -18.48 -5.70 12.93
CA LYS A 131 -19.81 -5.07 12.87
C LYS A 131 -20.02 -4.18 11.64
N CYS A 132 -18.95 -3.80 10.94
CA CYS A 132 -18.99 -2.94 9.76
C CYS A 132 -18.99 -3.71 8.44
N ILE A 133 -19.18 -5.04 8.47
CA ILE A 133 -19.21 -5.87 7.25
C ILE A 133 -20.26 -5.38 6.24
N GLU A 134 -21.42 -4.94 6.71
CA GLU A 134 -22.51 -4.46 5.83
C GLU A 134 -22.17 -3.16 5.10
N ILE A 135 -21.26 -2.35 5.65
CA ILE A 135 -20.80 -1.09 5.04
C ILE A 135 -19.39 -1.20 4.43
N LYS A 136 -18.77 -2.38 4.49
CA LYS A 136 -17.39 -2.63 4.04
C LYS A 136 -17.17 -2.19 2.60
N THR A 137 -18.10 -2.52 1.69
CA THR A 137 -18.01 -2.13 0.27
C THR A 137 -17.90 -0.62 0.12
N PHE A 138 -18.78 0.13 0.79
CA PHE A 138 -18.75 1.58 0.77
C PHE A 138 -17.43 2.14 1.32
N LEU A 139 -16.92 1.60 2.43
CA LEU A 139 -15.64 2.02 2.99
C LEU A 139 -14.48 1.80 2.01
N LEU A 140 -14.47 0.65 1.31
CA LEU A 140 -13.47 0.34 0.30
C LEU A 140 -13.61 1.22 -0.93
N GLU A 141 -14.82 1.57 -1.36
CA GLU A 141 -15.04 2.54 -2.44
C GLU A 141 -14.47 3.92 -2.07
N CYS A 142 -14.72 4.41 -0.85
CA CYS A 142 -14.13 5.68 -0.38
C CYS A 142 -12.59 5.65 -0.39
N VAL A 143 -11.99 4.53 0.06
CA VAL A 143 -10.52 4.36 0.02
C VAL A 143 -10.01 4.26 -1.42
N ALA A 144 -10.74 3.60 -2.32
CA ALA A 144 -10.41 3.53 -3.73
C ALA A 144 -10.42 4.91 -4.40
N ILE A 145 -11.39 5.76 -4.06
CA ILE A 145 -11.45 7.15 -4.55
C ILE A 145 -10.20 7.92 -4.12
N MET A 146 -9.75 7.78 -2.86
CA MET A 146 -8.49 8.38 -2.40
C MET A 146 -7.28 7.82 -3.14
N LEU A 147 -7.21 6.50 -3.34
CA LEU A 147 -6.11 5.82 -4.04
C LEU A 147 -5.97 6.31 -5.49
N MET A 148 -7.09 6.51 -6.17
CA MET A 148 -7.14 6.94 -7.57
C MET A 148 -7.00 8.46 -7.74
N SER A 149 -7.03 9.23 -6.65
CA SER A 149 -6.87 10.68 -6.72
C SER A 149 -5.46 11.05 -7.24
N THR A 150 -5.42 11.85 -8.30
CA THR A 150 -4.18 12.31 -8.95
C THR A 150 -3.77 13.72 -8.50
N GLN A 151 -4.66 14.43 -7.80
CA GLN A 151 -4.42 15.81 -7.35
C GLN A 151 -4.40 15.88 -5.84
N PHE A 152 -3.37 16.51 -5.29
CA PHE A 152 -3.19 16.59 -3.84
C PHE A 152 -4.32 17.38 -3.15
N ILE A 153 -4.79 18.46 -3.78
CA ILE A 153 -5.93 19.26 -3.27
C ILE A 153 -7.23 18.45 -3.31
N LEU A 154 -7.46 17.69 -4.39
CA LEU A 154 -8.67 16.88 -4.50
C LEU A 154 -8.68 15.73 -3.48
N LEU A 155 -7.53 15.13 -3.22
CA LEU A 155 -7.36 14.13 -2.18
C LEU A 155 -7.72 14.69 -0.79
N ASP A 156 -7.35 15.94 -0.50
CA ASP A 156 -7.75 16.60 0.75
C ASP A 156 -9.28 16.76 0.86
N GLU A 157 -9.94 17.18 -0.22
CA GLU A 157 -11.41 17.31 -0.27
C GLU A 157 -12.07 15.94 -0.03
N ILE A 158 -11.58 14.89 -0.70
CA ILE A 158 -12.08 13.51 -0.55
C ILE A 158 -11.89 13.02 0.88
N PHE A 159 -10.70 13.25 1.47
CA PHE A 159 -10.41 12.87 2.84
C PHE A 159 -11.37 13.55 3.82
N GLU A 160 -11.56 14.87 3.72
CA GLU A 160 -12.43 15.59 4.64
C GLU A 160 -13.89 15.12 4.56
N GLU A 161 -14.40 14.90 3.36
CA GLU A 161 -15.75 14.37 3.14
C GLU A 161 -15.89 12.95 3.71
N PHE A 162 -14.92 12.07 3.46
CA PHE A 162 -14.94 10.70 3.97
C PHE A 162 -14.84 10.65 5.51
N ILE A 163 -13.91 11.39 6.11
CA ILE A 163 -13.78 11.46 7.57
C ILE A 163 -15.03 12.06 8.21
N THR A 164 -15.67 13.06 7.57
CA THR A 164 -16.92 13.63 8.06
C THR A 164 -18.05 12.60 8.11
N ILE A 165 -18.16 11.74 7.09
CA ILE A 165 -19.15 10.64 7.07
C ILE A 165 -18.94 9.68 8.24
N LEU A 166 -17.68 9.39 8.59
CA LEU A 166 -17.35 8.48 9.68
C LEU A 166 -17.52 9.11 11.07
N LEU A 167 -17.45 10.44 11.18
CA LEU A 167 -17.52 11.16 12.46
C LEU A 167 -18.89 11.76 12.77
N LYS A 168 -19.79 11.92 11.80
CA LYS A 168 -21.13 12.49 12.05
C LYS A 168 -22.12 11.45 12.57
N PRO A 169 -22.78 11.68 13.71
CA PRO A 169 -23.77 10.75 14.24
C PRO A 169 -25.11 10.78 13.48
N GLU A 170 -25.45 11.86 12.77
CA GLU A 170 -26.75 12.01 12.09
C GLU A 170 -26.72 11.63 10.59
N GLU A 171 -27.71 10.82 10.15
CA GLU A 171 -27.80 10.30 8.78
C GLU A 171 -27.96 11.39 7.72
N GLU A 172 -28.88 12.34 7.91
CA GLU A 172 -29.19 13.40 6.91
C GLU A 172 -27.95 14.22 6.53
N LYS A 173 -27.16 14.61 7.54
CA LYS A 173 -25.93 15.37 7.34
C LYS A 173 -24.85 14.53 6.65
N SER A 174 -24.85 13.21 6.84
CA SER A 174 -23.89 12.28 6.24
C SER A 174 -24.22 12.01 4.77
N GLN A 175 -25.51 11.97 4.41
CA GLN A 175 -25.96 11.85 3.02
C GLN A 175 -25.46 13.01 2.14
N ILE A 176 -25.43 14.24 2.68
CA ILE A 176 -24.85 15.40 1.97
C ILE A 176 -23.38 15.15 1.62
N ASN A 177 -22.61 14.62 2.58
CA ASN A 177 -21.20 14.32 2.38
C ASN A 177 -21.00 13.16 1.38
N ILE A 178 -21.87 12.16 1.36
CA ILE A 178 -21.87 11.07 0.36
C ILE A 178 -22.10 11.63 -1.05
N ILE A 179 -23.06 12.55 -1.22
CA ILE A 179 -23.33 13.21 -2.51
C ILE A 179 -22.10 13.98 -2.98
N ARG A 180 -21.44 14.73 -2.08
CA ARG A 180 -20.21 15.47 -2.40
C ARG A 180 -19.07 14.53 -2.77
N LEU A 181 -18.88 13.43 -2.04
CA LEU A 181 -17.86 12.43 -2.35
C LEU A 181 -18.04 11.88 -3.77
N ASN A 182 -19.28 11.59 -4.18
CA ASN A 182 -19.59 11.17 -5.54
C ASN A 182 -19.30 12.26 -6.58
N GLN A 183 -19.56 13.53 -6.28
CA GLN A 183 -19.19 14.65 -7.15
C GLN A 183 -17.67 14.77 -7.30
N LEU A 184 -16.92 14.58 -6.21
CA LEU A 184 -15.46 14.59 -6.23
C LEU A 184 -14.89 13.40 -7.02
N ARG A 185 -15.50 12.22 -6.92
CA ARG A 185 -15.17 11.05 -7.74
C ARG A 185 -15.29 11.37 -9.24
N ILE A 186 -16.39 12.00 -9.65
CA ILE A 186 -16.62 12.41 -11.03
C ILE A 186 -15.58 13.47 -11.46
N LYS A 187 -15.34 14.48 -10.62
CA LYS A 187 -14.32 15.53 -10.85
C LYS A 187 -12.91 14.94 -11.00
N ALA A 188 -12.61 13.86 -10.29
CA ALA A 188 -11.36 13.12 -10.39
C ALA A 188 -11.24 12.29 -11.69
N GLY A 189 -12.29 12.21 -12.51
CA GLY A 189 -12.33 11.35 -13.69
C GLY A 189 -12.36 9.85 -13.35
N ILE A 190 -12.79 9.48 -12.14
CA ILE A 190 -12.88 8.10 -11.69
C ILE A 190 -14.23 7.54 -12.16
N SER A 191 -14.22 6.58 -13.08
CA SER A 191 -15.43 5.92 -13.59
C SER A 191 -16.13 5.06 -12.53
N ASP A 192 -17.44 4.83 -12.69
CA ASP A 192 -18.27 4.01 -11.78
C ASP A 192 -17.81 2.55 -11.61
N ARG A 193 -16.93 2.05 -12.48
CA ARG A 193 -16.33 0.72 -12.35
C ARG A 193 -15.05 0.78 -11.53
N THR A 194 -15.19 0.68 -10.21
CA THR A 194 -14.12 0.11 -9.39
C THR A 194 -14.25 -1.41 -9.49
N ASP A 195 -13.80 -1.99 -10.61
CA ASP A 195 -13.70 -3.44 -10.77
C ASP A 195 -12.58 -3.94 -9.84
N PHE A 196 -12.92 -4.08 -8.55
CA PHE A 196 -12.20 -4.91 -7.59
C PHE A 196 -12.95 -6.23 -7.57
N GLU A 197 -12.70 -7.07 -8.55
CA GLU A 197 -13.05 -8.48 -8.43
C GLU A 197 -12.26 -9.02 -7.22
N GLU A 198 -12.97 -9.38 -6.15
CA GLU A 198 -12.42 -10.27 -5.13
C GLU A 198 -12.04 -11.56 -5.87
N ASN A 199 -10.77 -11.73 -6.24
CA ASN A 199 -10.26 -13.02 -6.69
C ASN A 199 -10.48 -14.02 -5.56
N ARG A 200 -11.58 -14.77 -5.65
CA ARG A 200 -11.89 -15.95 -4.83
C ARG A 200 -11.47 -17.18 -5.61
N GLU A 201 -10.18 -17.36 -5.83
CA GLU A 201 -9.67 -18.63 -6.33
C GLU A 201 -8.44 -19.04 -5.51
N ASP A 202 -8.64 -20.11 -4.75
CA ASP A 202 -7.70 -21.13 -4.28
C ASP A 202 -6.43 -20.69 -3.52
N GLU A 203 -6.55 -20.41 -2.20
CA GLU A 203 -5.40 -20.20 -1.30
C GLU A 203 -5.56 -20.91 0.07
N GLU A 204 -6.06 -22.15 0.16
CA GLU A 204 -6.23 -22.79 1.48
C GLU A 204 -4.90 -23.16 2.18
N GLU A 205 -3.81 -23.41 1.45
CA GLU A 205 -2.47 -23.67 2.05
C GLU A 205 -1.54 -22.44 2.07
N GLU A 206 -1.73 -21.43 1.21
CA GLU A 206 -0.94 -20.18 1.25
C GLU A 206 -1.45 -19.16 2.30
N GLU A 207 -2.69 -19.31 2.77
CA GLU A 207 -3.32 -18.35 3.67
C GLU A 207 -2.74 -18.33 5.09
N GLU A 208 -2.40 -19.47 5.69
CA GLU A 208 -1.87 -19.51 7.08
C GLU A 208 -0.49 -18.84 7.17
N GLU A 209 0.34 -18.98 6.14
CA GLU A 209 1.71 -18.46 6.13
C GLU A 209 1.81 -17.00 5.63
N LYS A 210 0.89 -16.55 4.76
CA LYS A 210 0.68 -15.11 4.45
C LYS A 210 0.19 -14.37 5.70
N LYS A 211 -0.68 -14.99 6.51
CA LYS A 211 -1.16 -14.42 7.78
C LYS A 211 -0.01 -14.10 8.75
N GLU A 212 1.06 -14.90 8.80
CA GLU A 212 2.21 -14.63 9.69
C GLU A 212 3.14 -13.50 9.23
N ASP A 213 3.42 -13.34 7.93
CA ASP A 213 4.21 -12.19 7.43
C ASP A 213 3.40 -10.90 7.48
N GLU A 214 2.10 -10.96 7.15
CA GLU A 214 1.18 -9.86 7.42
C GLU A 214 1.18 -9.49 8.90
N ASN A 215 1.20 -10.47 9.81
CA ASN A 215 1.30 -10.22 11.26
C ASN A 215 2.64 -9.58 11.64
N GLN A 216 3.77 -9.97 11.03
CA GLN A 216 5.07 -9.36 11.29
C GLN A 216 5.11 -7.92 10.79
N ASP A 217 4.65 -7.64 9.56
CA ASP A 217 4.53 -6.28 9.04
C ASP A 217 3.51 -5.44 9.83
N PHE A 218 2.47 -6.08 10.37
CA PHE A 218 1.50 -5.46 11.27
C PHE A 218 2.09 -5.18 12.66
N GLU A 219 2.95 -6.06 13.19
CA GLU A 219 3.71 -5.83 14.41
C GLU A 219 4.74 -4.73 14.23
N TYR A 220 5.49 -4.70 13.13
CA TYR A 220 6.31 -3.55 12.75
C TYR A 220 5.43 -2.29 12.66
N GLU A 221 4.27 -2.32 11.99
CA GLU A 221 3.33 -1.18 12.00
C GLU A 221 2.91 -0.76 13.41
N ASN A 222 2.59 -1.70 14.31
CA ASN A 222 2.09 -1.41 15.65
C ASN A 222 3.17 -0.94 16.61
N VAL A 223 4.39 -1.47 16.49
CA VAL A 223 5.59 -0.94 17.14
C VAL A 223 5.84 0.50 16.67
N PHE A 224 5.49 0.83 15.44
CA PHE A 224 5.66 2.17 14.89
C PHE A 224 4.50 3.14 15.18
N ILE A 225 3.27 2.66 15.42
CA ILE A 225 2.05 3.50 15.52
C ILE A 225 1.37 3.48 16.91
N ASN A 226 1.82 2.67 17.87
CA ASN A 226 1.21 2.64 19.20
C ASN A 226 1.11 4.03 19.85
N LYS A 227 -0.14 4.45 20.19
CA LYS A 227 -0.57 5.76 20.71
C LYS A 227 0.19 6.29 21.94
N LYS A 228 1.01 5.46 22.60
CA LYS A 228 1.61 5.78 23.90
C LYS A 228 2.93 6.53 23.87
N ASN A 229 3.58 6.72 22.72
CA ASN A 229 4.88 7.37 22.65
C ASN A 229 4.90 8.52 21.66
N GLU A 230 4.78 9.74 22.18
CA GLU A 230 5.23 10.96 21.52
C GLU A 230 6.69 10.78 21.05
N GLY A 231 6.95 10.91 19.74
CA GLY A 231 8.33 11.01 19.24
C GLY A 231 8.84 9.97 18.23
N ARG A 232 7.99 9.27 17.46
CA ARG A 232 8.49 8.41 16.36
C ARG A 232 8.27 9.00 14.97
N ILE A 233 9.13 8.53 14.03
CA ILE A 233 9.34 8.95 12.63
C ILE A 233 8.05 9.29 11.87
N PHE A 234 6.97 8.57 12.14
CA PHE A 234 5.66 8.75 11.49
C PHE A 234 4.92 10.02 11.92
N ASN A 235 4.97 10.40 13.20
CA ASN A 235 4.38 11.66 13.68
C ASN A 235 5.11 12.88 13.09
N ALA A 236 6.38 12.68 12.68
CA ALA A 236 7.15 13.70 11.98
C ALA A 236 6.81 13.77 10.47
N SER A 237 6.12 12.78 9.90
CA SER A 237 5.67 12.82 8.51
C SER A 237 4.86 14.09 8.29
N PRO A 238 5.20 14.91 7.28
CA PRO A 238 4.40 16.10 6.97
C PRO A 238 2.99 15.73 6.52
N PHE A 239 2.79 14.54 5.92
CA PHE A 239 1.45 14.03 5.60
C PHE A 239 0.65 13.71 6.87
N PHE A 240 1.25 13.06 7.87
CA PHE A 240 0.58 12.85 9.15
C PHE A 240 0.14 14.17 9.77
N ARG A 241 1.05 15.15 9.85
CA ARG A 241 0.74 16.47 10.43
C ARG A 241 -0.43 17.14 9.70
N ARG A 242 -0.44 17.11 8.37
CA ARG A 242 -1.53 17.68 7.55
C ARG A 242 -2.87 17.00 7.82
N TYR A 243 -2.93 15.68 7.71
CA TYR A 243 -4.19 14.95 7.82
C TYR A 243 -4.68 14.83 9.27
N ASN A 244 -3.78 14.74 10.24
CA ASN A 244 -4.12 14.83 11.66
C ASN A 244 -4.71 16.20 12.01
N TYR A 245 -4.14 17.29 11.51
CA TYR A 245 -4.71 18.63 11.70
C TYR A 245 -6.14 18.72 11.17
N LYS A 246 -6.38 18.23 9.93
CA LYS A 246 -7.73 18.18 9.34
C LYS A 246 -8.68 17.31 10.18
N TYR A 247 -8.26 16.12 10.59
CA TYR A 247 -9.05 15.21 11.41
C TYR A 247 -9.45 15.84 12.76
N VAL A 248 -8.49 16.42 13.49
CA VAL A 248 -8.75 17.07 14.79
C VAL A 248 -9.74 18.22 14.61
N HIS A 249 -9.54 19.09 13.61
CA HIS A 249 -10.43 20.21 13.35
C HIS A 249 -11.84 19.76 12.92
N LEU A 250 -11.96 18.68 12.15
CA LEU A 250 -13.27 18.10 11.81
C LEU A 250 -13.97 17.55 13.05
N LYS A 251 -13.24 16.82 13.90
CA LYS A 251 -13.76 16.24 15.14
C LYS A 251 -14.26 17.33 16.09
N GLU A 252 -13.54 18.43 16.25
CA GLU A 252 -13.94 19.57 17.09
C GLU A 252 -15.22 20.28 16.59
N ARG A 253 -15.46 20.27 15.27
CA ARG A 253 -16.63 20.92 14.66
C ARG A 253 -17.89 20.06 14.69
N ILE A 254 -17.74 18.75 14.83
CA ILE A 254 -18.87 17.81 14.86
C ILE A 254 -19.31 17.68 16.31
N GLN A 255 -20.56 18.06 16.58
CA GLN A 255 -21.15 17.90 17.89
C GLN A 255 -21.42 16.41 18.15
N GLU A 256 -21.05 15.96 19.34
CA GLU A 256 -21.43 14.63 19.82
C GLU A 256 -22.96 14.60 20.01
N SER A 257 -23.56 13.47 19.63
CA SER A 257 -24.99 13.20 19.82
C SER A 257 -25.14 11.77 20.31
N ASP A 258 -25.94 11.60 21.36
CA ASP A 258 -26.29 10.27 21.88
C ASP A 258 -27.20 9.49 20.91
N ASN A 259 -27.89 10.20 20.00
CA ASN A 259 -28.77 9.59 19.00
C ASN A 259 -28.01 9.37 17.68
N ILE A 260 -27.31 8.24 17.59
CA ILE A 260 -26.58 7.81 16.40
C ILE A 260 -27.57 7.18 15.42
N THR A 261 -27.81 7.87 14.31
CA THR A 261 -28.68 7.41 13.22
C THR A 261 -27.90 7.11 11.93
N ASN A 262 -26.71 7.69 11.77
CA ASN A 262 -25.83 7.43 10.64
C ASN A 262 -25.25 6.01 10.73
N LYS A 263 -25.61 5.14 9.78
CA LYS A 263 -25.09 3.76 9.72
C LYS A 263 -23.59 3.67 9.44
N TYR A 264 -22.98 4.73 8.91
CA TYR A 264 -21.55 4.81 8.61
C TYR A 264 -20.71 5.38 9.76
N TYR A 265 -21.34 5.86 10.84
CA TYR A 265 -20.64 6.44 11.97
C TYR A 265 -19.69 5.43 12.60
N ASN A 266 -18.39 5.68 12.47
CA ASN A 266 -17.33 4.88 13.06
C ASN A 266 -16.05 5.72 13.24
N PRO A 267 -15.88 6.38 14.40
CA PRO A 267 -14.68 7.16 14.70
C PRO A 267 -13.39 6.35 14.73
N GLU A 268 -13.43 5.05 15.07
CA GLU A 268 -12.24 4.22 15.10
C GLU A 268 -11.69 3.93 13.69
N ILE A 269 -12.57 3.79 12.70
CA ILE A 269 -12.15 3.70 11.28
C ILE A 269 -11.57 5.03 10.81
N ALA A 270 -12.13 6.17 11.24
CA ALA A 270 -11.58 7.49 10.92
C ALA A 270 -10.16 7.66 11.49
N GLU A 271 -9.91 7.20 12.72
CA GLU A 271 -8.59 7.16 13.32
C GLU A 271 -7.64 6.23 12.55
N TYR A 272 -8.11 5.04 12.15
CA TYR A 272 -7.30 4.11 11.34
C TYR A 272 -6.83 4.76 10.04
N ILE A 273 -7.75 5.36 9.26
CA ILE A 273 -7.40 6.03 8.00
C ILE A 273 -6.37 7.13 8.26
N THR A 274 -6.66 8.01 9.22
CA THR A 274 -5.82 9.19 9.53
C THR A 274 -4.43 8.79 10.04
N TYR A 275 -4.36 7.82 10.95
CA TYR A 275 -3.14 7.49 11.70
C TYR A 275 -2.38 6.28 11.18
N LYS A 276 -2.92 5.53 10.20
CA LYS A 276 -2.23 4.38 9.60
C LYS A 276 -2.00 4.58 8.12
N LEU A 277 -3.00 5.06 7.38
CA LEU A 277 -2.95 5.15 5.92
C LEU A 277 -2.34 6.48 5.45
N MET A 278 -2.92 7.60 5.87
CA MET A 278 -2.61 8.92 5.32
C MET A 278 -1.13 9.33 5.38
N PRO A 279 -0.33 8.92 6.37
CA PRO A 279 1.05 9.41 6.43
C PRO A 279 1.98 8.81 5.39
N PHE A 280 1.54 7.74 4.73
CA PHE A 280 2.18 7.11 3.59
C PHE A 280 1.42 7.33 2.29
N VAL A 281 0.47 8.29 2.26
CA VAL A 281 -0.37 8.55 1.08
C VAL A 281 0.36 8.68 -0.24
N PRO A 282 1.55 9.32 -0.37
CA PRO A 282 2.23 9.36 -1.66
C PRO A 282 2.71 7.99 -2.18
N MET A 283 2.77 6.96 -1.32
CA MET A 283 3.23 5.63 -1.70
C MET A 283 2.10 4.75 -2.23
N TRP A 284 0.86 4.95 -1.78
CA TRP A 284 -0.28 4.10 -2.19
C TRP A 284 -1.29 4.82 -3.07
N SER A 285 -1.25 6.15 -3.16
CA SER A 285 -2.16 6.94 -4.02
C SER A 285 -1.48 7.43 -5.30
N SER A 286 -2.30 7.90 -6.24
CA SER A 286 -1.86 8.32 -7.57
C SER A 286 -1.35 9.76 -7.65
N ILE A 287 -1.26 10.46 -6.52
CA ILE A 287 -0.86 11.88 -6.45
C ILE A 287 0.54 12.13 -7.02
N LEU A 288 1.45 11.15 -6.90
CA LEU A 288 2.77 11.20 -7.53
C LEU A 288 2.83 10.44 -8.85
N LEU A 289 2.13 9.32 -8.93
CA LEU A 289 2.19 8.43 -10.08
C LEU A 289 1.79 9.15 -11.37
N SER A 290 0.71 9.94 -11.31
CA SER A 290 0.21 10.73 -12.43
C SER A 290 1.18 11.78 -12.95
N GLN A 291 2.12 12.25 -12.12
CA GLN A 291 3.13 13.23 -12.50
C GLN A 291 4.31 12.60 -13.25
N ILE A 292 4.53 11.29 -13.07
CA ILE A 292 5.73 10.58 -13.53
C ILE A 292 5.41 9.59 -14.64
N VAL A 293 4.24 8.95 -14.56
CA VAL A 293 3.77 7.97 -15.53
C VAL A 293 2.43 8.47 -16.08
N PRO A 294 2.44 9.17 -17.23
CA PRO A 294 1.22 9.73 -17.82
C PRO A 294 0.17 8.64 -18.05
N ASN A 295 -1.10 8.98 -17.78
CA ASN A 295 -2.26 8.11 -17.98
C ASN A 295 -2.27 6.82 -17.12
N VAL A 296 -1.46 6.74 -16.06
CA VAL A 296 -1.49 5.62 -15.12
C VAL A 296 -2.02 6.11 -13.77
N ALA A 297 -3.20 5.61 -13.41
CA ALA A 297 -3.91 5.95 -12.17
C ALA A 297 -3.85 4.84 -11.09
N ARG A 298 -3.14 3.73 -11.35
CA ARG A 298 -2.82 2.71 -10.36
C ARG A 298 -1.73 1.78 -10.89
N LEU A 299 -0.95 1.22 -9.98
CA LEU A 299 0.02 0.17 -10.27
C LEU A 299 -0.17 -0.99 -9.29
N SER A 300 -0.16 -2.21 -9.82
CA SER A 300 -0.16 -3.45 -9.05
C SER A 300 1.09 -4.28 -9.34
N ASN A 301 1.32 -5.30 -8.52
CA ASN A 301 2.37 -6.30 -8.71
C ASN A 301 1.97 -7.43 -9.68
N ALA A 302 0.89 -7.25 -10.45
CA ALA A 302 0.42 -8.23 -11.43
C ALA A 302 1.53 -8.71 -12.40
N TYR A 303 2.50 -7.87 -12.77
CA TYR A 303 3.59 -8.30 -13.65
C TYR A 303 4.62 -9.20 -12.96
N VAL A 304 4.95 -8.95 -11.68
CA VAL A 304 5.87 -9.83 -10.95
C VAL A 304 5.17 -11.12 -10.51
N GLU A 305 3.88 -11.05 -10.17
CA GLU A 305 3.03 -12.22 -9.93
C GLU A 305 2.88 -13.09 -11.19
N SER A 306 2.64 -12.46 -12.35
CA SER A 306 2.61 -13.15 -13.65
C SER A 306 3.96 -13.78 -13.96
N TYR A 307 5.07 -13.10 -13.67
CA TYR A 307 6.40 -13.69 -13.80
C TYR A 307 6.57 -14.92 -12.90
N PHE A 308 6.17 -14.85 -11.63
CA PHE A 308 6.19 -16.01 -10.74
C PHE A 308 5.34 -17.16 -11.28
N ASN A 309 4.20 -16.88 -11.90
CA ASN A 309 3.38 -17.90 -12.55
C ASN A 309 4.09 -18.53 -13.75
N VAL A 310 4.76 -17.75 -14.59
CA VAL A 310 5.60 -18.27 -15.69
C VAL A 310 6.72 -19.16 -15.14
N VAL A 311 7.40 -18.73 -14.07
CA VAL A 311 8.43 -19.55 -13.41
C VAL A 311 7.84 -20.88 -12.95
N LYS A 312 6.73 -20.87 -12.22
CA LYS A 312 6.10 -22.08 -11.68
C LYS A 312 5.56 -23.02 -12.77
N LYS A 313 4.79 -22.48 -13.73
CA LYS A 313 4.03 -23.28 -14.70
C LYS A 313 4.86 -23.64 -15.92
N ASP A 314 5.61 -22.70 -16.47
CA ASP A 314 6.28 -22.88 -17.76
C ASP A 314 7.73 -23.33 -17.58
N ILE A 315 8.49 -22.64 -16.71
CA ILE A 315 9.91 -22.95 -16.49
C ILE A 315 10.06 -24.23 -15.67
N LEU A 316 9.32 -24.33 -14.56
CA LEU A 316 9.37 -25.50 -13.67
C LEU A 316 8.34 -26.58 -14.03
N GLN A 317 7.56 -26.40 -15.10
CA GLN A 317 6.59 -27.38 -15.59
C GLN A 317 5.56 -27.81 -14.52
N GLY A 318 5.14 -26.86 -13.67
CA GLY A 318 4.21 -27.09 -12.56
C GLY A 318 4.86 -27.69 -11.31
N GLN A 319 6.17 -27.95 -11.31
CA GLN A 319 6.89 -28.41 -10.13
C GLN A 319 7.21 -27.23 -9.20
N VAL A 320 6.53 -27.17 -8.07
CA VAL A 320 6.76 -26.17 -7.01
C VAL A 320 7.42 -26.79 -5.79
N ASN A 321 7.86 -25.96 -4.84
CA ASN A 321 8.53 -26.42 -3.62
C ASN A 321 9.77 -27.31 -3.89
N LEU A 322 10.60 -26.90 -4.84
CA LEU A 322 11.81 -27.63 -5.22
C LEU A 322 12.91 -27.52 -4.16
N LYS A 323 13.79 -28.53 -4.07
CA LYS A 323 15.06 -28.36 -3.35
C LYS A 323 15.87 -27.28 -4.06
N ILE A 324 16.60 -26.44 -3.32
CA ILE A 324 17.38 -25.32 -3.89
C ILE A 324 18.29 -25.74 -5.06
N GLY A 325 19.02 -26.85 -4.93
CA GLY A 325 19.89 -27.36 -5.99
C GLY A 325 19.19 -28.04 -7.18
N ARG A 326 17.85 -28.11 -7.18
CA ARG A 326 17.06 -28.47 -8.37
C ARG A 326 16.44 -27.24 -9.04
N PHE A 327 16.41 -26.11 -8.33
CA PHE A 327 15.85 -24.87 -8.82
C PHE A 327 16.93 -24.01 -9.49
N ILE A 328 18.13 -23.96 -8.91
CA ILE A 328 19.37 -23.46 -9.55
C ILE A 328 19.85 -24.53 -10.53
#